data_AF-A0AA43HI76-F1
#
_entry.id   AF-A0AA43HI76-F1
#
_cell.length_a   1.000
_cell.length_b   1.000
_cell.length_c   1.000
_cell.angle_alpha   90.00
_cell.angle_beta   90.00
_cell.angle_gamma   90.00
#
_symmetry.space_group_name_H-M   'P 1'
#
loop_
_entity.id
_entity.type
_entity.pdbx_description
1 polymer ?
#
loop_
_entity_poly.entity_id
_entity_poly.type
_entity_poly.pdbx_seq_one_letter_code
_entity_poly.pdbx_strand_id
1 'polypeptide(L)'
;MTVTLEEELLTHLDSAIPEGETKTRNIDVVAFFNGFGSSTWPTLEETGQHFGGITRERTRQIIAANYRDCVGAEDLPELRACAERISAFGIWFASDLAKLLVDEGWADEDANILGVLNMMQGLGLCTEYGLYDGRITSLTRSKLDEVEDYLILDGESVKLLKAAVKETRRIPGLVGLADVAHLSQIDVELKTLLAVIRLHPEAWVGESGGITRYCFEDRENVLVNMSEKVFSVFDKVEISRLAATLANALRRRSTNLSYPDQAAIEQYIRGSKFFQCGKRMARFEGETTELTDIETDIVDFLDENGPSDFVTVRAHLVSLGYGIPLFTKTIGANALVNVDRSAGRKQFVYSLVGRPRPLERQPVDDALTDDDRYSRFAARLQRIGAIGSTDADVQSTHRREQSILSKYLFEGRKTHLCAICGEEHDVASLVTAHKKKRSLCNERERLDPHIVMPLCVFGCDHLYERGLLQIFGGRVTGDASKATGAATKAFIDRIAGKCVSKEWLQGGDSYFQR
;
A
#
# COMPACT_ATOMS: atom_id res chain seq x y z
N MET A 1 -0.48 34.11 18.73
CA MET A 1 0.40 33.11 18.11
C MET A 1 0.47 31.99 19.14
N THR A 2 0.01 30.80 18.78
CA THR A 2 0.26 29.60 19.58
C THR A 2 1.77 29.38 19.60
N VAL A 3 2.32 29.05 20.77
CA VAL A 3 3.75 28.72 20.95
C VAL A 3 3.89 27.22 20.71
N THR A 4 4.97 26.78 20.06
CA THR A 4 5.17 25.33 19.84
C THR A 4 5.45 24.62 21.17
N LEU A 5 5.20 23.32 21.23
CA LEU A 5 5.50 22.54 22.45
C LEU A 5 7.00 22.55 22.78
N GLU A 6 7.86 22.64 21.76
CA GLU A 6 9.31 22.81 21.92
C GLU A 6 9.63 24.15 22.58
N GLU A 7 9.11 25.24 22.04
CA GLU A 7 9.33 26.59 22.55
C GLU A 7 8.80 26.75 23.98
N GLU A 8 7.63 26.18 24.29
CA GLU A 8 7.05 26.18 25.63
C GLU A 8 7.97 25.47 26.62
N LEU A 9 8.43 24.26 26.28
CA LEU A 9 9.34 23.49 27.11
C LEU A 9 10.66 24.23 27.34
N LEU A 10 11.30 24.69 26.28
CA LEU A 10 12.61 25.37 26.36
C LEU A 10 12.51 26.64 27.19
N THR A 11 11.44 27.43 27.02
CA THR A 11 11.20 28.64 27.80
C THR A 11 11.01 28.32 29.28
N HIS A 12 10.22 27.28 29.60
CA HIS A 12 10.01 26.87 30.98
C HIS A 12 11.33 26.39 31.62
N LEU A 13 12.06 25.50 30.94
CA LEU A 13 13.33 24.95 31.45
C LEU A 13 14.38 26.04 31.67
N ASP A 14 14.48 27.03 30.77
CA ASP A 14 15.42 28.15 30.93
C ASP A 14 15.09 29.00 32.18
N SER A 15 13.80 29.15 32.50
CA SER A 15 13.37 29.86 33.71
C SER A 15 13.52 29.05 35.01
N ALA A 16 13.30 27.73 34.94
CA ALA A 16 13.24 26.86 36.11
C ALA A 16 14.63 26.36 36.55
N ILE A 17 15.56 26.15 35.60
CA ILE A 17 16.89 25.63 35.89
C ILE A 17 17.82 26.78 36.32
N PRO A 18 18.47 26.71 37.50
CA PRO A 18 19.37 27.76 37.96
C PRO A 18 20.55 28.01 37.02
N GLU A 19 21.02 29.26 36.97
CA GLU A 19 22.21 29.64 36.23
C GLU A 19 23.45 28.87 36.68
N GLY A 20 24.21 28.36 35.71
CA GLY A 20 25.43 27.58 35.96
C GLY A 20 26.03 26.97 34.69
N GLU A 21 27.27 26.49 34.79
CA GLU A 21 28.04 25.97 33.64
C GLU A 21 27.36 24.81 32.89
N THR A 22 26.45 24.09 33.55
CA THR A 22 25.76 22.93 32.96
C THR A 22 24.34 23.22 32.48
N LYS A 23 23.82 24.45 32.65
CA LYS A 23 22.41 24.79 32.36
C LYS A 23 22.03 24.46 30.93
N THR A 24 22.73 25.04 29.95
CA THR A 24 22.48 24.84 28.51
C THR A 24 22.51 23.35 28.13
N ARG A 25 23.56 22.62 28.54
CA ARG A 25 23.66 21.17 28.26
C ARG A 25 22.47 20.39 28.85
N ASN A 26 22.04 20.70 30.07
CA ASN A 26 20.94 19.98 30.69
C ASN A 26 19.62 20.26 29.97
N ILE A 27 19.38 21.51 29.54
CA ILE A 27 18.24 21.88 28.70
C ILE A 27 18.28 21.09 27.38
N ASP A 28 19.41 21.11 26.68
CA ASP A 28 19.58 20.40 25.40
C ASP A 28 19.38 18.89 25.55
N VAL A 29 19.85 18.29 26.65
CA VAL A 29 19.65 16.86 26.97
C VAL A 29 18.15 16.54 27.15
N VAL A 30 17.41 17.40 27.87
CA VAL A 30 15.97 17.22 28.07
C VAL A 30 15.22 17.41 26.74
N ALA A 31 15.54 18.45 25.98
CA ALA A 31 14.92 18.72 24.68
C ALA A 31 15.16 17.57 23.70
N PHE A 32 16.41 17.14 23.55
CA PHE A 32 16.77 16.01 22.70
C PHE A 32 16.07 14.72 23.12
N PHE A 33 15.98 14.42 24.42
CA PHE A 33 15.29 13.20 24.87
C PHE A 33 13.78 13.21 24.54
N ASN A 34 13.15 14.38 24.59
CA ASN A 34 11.76 14.59 24.19
C ASN A 34 11.58 14.77 22.68
N GLY A 35 12.58 14.38 21.88
CA GLY A 35 12.46 14.28 20.42
C GLY A 35 12.63 15.58 19.66
N PHE A 36 13.06 16.66 20.33
CA PHE A 36 13.43 17.91 19.67
C PHE A 36 14.87 17.80 19.16
N GLY A 37 15.06 17.84 17.84
CA GLY A 37 16.37 17.67 17.18
C GLY A 37 16.39 16.56 16.13
N SER A 38 17.56 15.95 15.89
CA SER A 38 17.78 15.06 14.74
C SER A 38 17.31 13.62 14.92
N SER A 39 16.88 13.22 16.12
CA SER A 39 16.46 11.85 16.42
C SER A 39 14.95 11.76 16.58
N THR A 40 14.33 10.83 15.83
CA THR A 40 12.88 10.61 15.85
C THR A 40 12.40 9.90 17.12
N TRP A 41 13.14 8.95 17.70
CA TRP A 41 12.74 8.30 18.97
C TRP A 41 13.86 8.12 20.01
N PRO A 42 14.47 9.20 20.51
CA PRO A 42 15.65 9.17 21.36
C PRO A 42 15.54 8.22 22.56
N THR A 43 16.58 7.40 22.81
CA THR A 43 16.71 6.65 24.08
C THR A 43 17.66 7.35 25.03
N LEU A 44 17.58 7.03 26.33
CA LEU A 44 18.55 7.49 27.33
C LEU A 44 20.01 7.22 26.94
N GLU A 45 20.27 6.10 26.25
CA GLU A 45 21.61 5.72 25.81
C GLU A 45 22.08 6.59 24.64
N GLU A 46 21.27 6.76 23.61
CA GLU A 46 21.59 7.62 22.47
C GLU A 46 21.69 9.09 22.85
N THR A 47 20.78 9.58 23.69
CA THR A 47 20.87 10.93 24.25
C THR A 47 22.20 11.08 24.98
N GLY A 48 22.59 10.11 25.79
CA GLY A 48 23.89 10.15 26.47
C GLY A 48 25.08 10.18 25.51
N GLN A 49 25.05 9.35 24.46
CA GLN A 49 26.08 9.33 23.42
C GLN A 49 26.16 10.65 22.66
N HIS A 50 25.02 11.25 22.31
CA HIS A 50 24.94 12.53 21.59
C HIS A 50 25.64 13.67 22.34
N PHE A 51 25.51 13.72 23.67
CA PHE A 51 26.10 14.76 24.51
C PHE A 51 27.44 14.36 25.13
N GLY A 52 28.30 13.69 24.36
CA GLY A 52 29.70 13.42 24.75
C GLY A 52 29.90 12.13 25.56
N GLY A 53 29.12 11.08 25.27
CA GLY A 53 29.32 9.75 25.87
C GLY A 53 28.89 9.66 27.34
N ILE A 54 27.88 10.45 27.74
CA ILE A 54 27.27 10.36 29.07
C ILE A 54 26.63 8.97 29.22
N THR A 55 26.80 8.36 30.39
CA THR A 55 26.21 7.04 30.67
C THR A 55 24.69 7.12 30.71
N ARG A 56 24.01 6.04 30.30
CA ARG A 56 22.54 5.91 30.35
C ARG A 56 21.94 6.34 31.70
N GLU A 57 22.55 5.91 32.81
CA GLU A 57 22.07 6.24 34.16
C GLU A 57 22.28 7.73 34.49
N ARG A 58 23.40 8.32 34.05
CA ARG A 58 23.63 9.75 34.25
C ARG A 58 22.66 10.60 33.41
N THR A 59 22.37 10.20 32.17
CA THR A 59 21.34 10.84 31.33
C THR A 59 19.97 10.79 32.03
N ARG A 60 19.59 9.63 32.58
CA ARG A 60 18.34 9.47 33.35
C ARG A 60 18.27 10.45 34.52
N GLN A 61 19.35 10.59 35.28
CA GLN A 61 19.44 11.51 36.42
C GLN A 61 19.31 12.97 36.00
N ILE A 62 19.95 13.36 34.89
CA ILE A 62 19.85 14.73 34.36
C ILE A 62 18.39 15.02 33.99
N ILE A 63 17.74 14.13 33.24
CA ILE A 63 16.34 14.31 32.84
C ILE A 63 15.41 14.33 34.05
N ALA A 64 15.60 13.45 35.03
CA ALA A 64 14.78 13.45 36.24
C ALA A 64 14.88 14.79 36.98
N ALA A 65 16.10 15.21 37.32
CA ALA A 65 16.34 16.39 38.16
C ALA A 65 16.02 17.74 37.50
N ASN A 66 15.93 17.79 36.16
CA ASN A 66 15.70 19.04 35.42
C ASN A 66 14.37 19.05 34.65
N TYR A 67 13.60 17.95 34.69
CA TYR A 67 12.32 17.87 34.00
C TYR A 67 11.29 17.10 34.83
N ARG A 68 11.43 15.78 34.97
CA ARG A 68 10.37 14.93 35.54
C ARG A 68 10.07 15.20 37.02
N ASP A 69 11.07 15.63 37.79
CA ASP A 69 10.94 15.83 39.23
C ASP A 69 10.55 17.29 39.57
N CYS A 70 10.62 18.22 38.62
CA CYS A 70 10.49 19.65 38.88
C CYS A 70 9.54 20.41 37.95
N VAL A 71 9.05 19.77 36.87
CA VAL A 71 8.06 20.34 35.95
C VAL A 71 6.76 19.58 36.11
N GLY A 72 5.67 20.29 36.40
CA GLY A 72 4.32 19.76 36.42
C GLY A 72 3.60 19.95 35.07
N ALA A 73 2.50 19.24 34.85
CA ALA A 73 1.67 19.43 33.66
C ALA A 73 1.01 20.83 33.64
N GLU A 74 0.79 21.41 34.81
CA GLU A 74 0.28 22.78 35.01
C GLU A 74 1.26 23.88 34.57
N ASP A 75 2.55 23.55 34.49
CA ASP A 75 3.60 24.48 34.07
C ASP A 75 3.69 24.63 32.54
N LEU A 76 3.08 23.69 31.81
CA LEU A 76 3.08 23.59 30.35
C LEU A 76 1.62 23.58 29.82
N PRO A 77 0.93 24.73 29.83
CA PRO A 77 -0.48 24.82 29.44
C PRO A 77 -0.77 24.37 28.01
N GLU A 78 0.12 24.60 27.04
CA GLU A 78 -0.06 24.13 25.65
C GLU A 78 0.11 22.61 25.56
N LEU A 79 1.13 22.03 26.22
CA LEU A 79 1.26 20.57 26.32
C LEU A 79 0.02 19.93 26.94
N ARG A 80 -0.53 20.53 28.00
CA ARG A 80 -1.73 20.03 28.65
C ARG A 80 -2.95 20.14 27.73
N ALA A 81 -3.14 21.26 27.03
CA ALA A 81 -4.21 21.42 26.05
C ALA A 81 -4.10 20.39 24.92
N CYS A 82 -2.87 20.12 24.46
CA CYS A 82 -2.56 19.09 23.49
C CYS A 82 -2.93 17.69 24.01
N ALA A 83 -2.55 17.35 25.24
CA ALA A 83 -2.89 16.07 25.86
C ALA A 83 -4.41 15.89 26.03
N GLU A 84 -5.12 16.93 26.48
CA GLU A 84 -6.59 16.92 26.57
C GLU A 84 -7.23 16.67 25.18
N ARG A 85 -6.65 17.24 24.12
CA ARG A 85 -7.11 17.05 22.74
C ARG A 85 -6.86 15.63 22.22
N ILE A 86 -5.69 15.06 22.51
CA ILE A 86 -5.33 13.68 22.13
C ILE A 86 -6.22 12.68 22.87
N SER A 87 -6.34 12.83 24.20
CA SER A 87 -7.16 11.96 25.06
C SER A 87 -8.66 12.03 24.77
N ALA A 88 -9.13 13.02 24.00
CA ALA A 88 -10.51 13.06 23.51
C ALA A 88 -10.81 11.94 22.47
N PHE A 89 -9.79 11.29 21.91
CA PHE A 89 -9.93 10.24 20.90
C PHE A 89 -9.05 9.04 21.22
N GLY A 90 -9.63 7.85 21.30
CA GLY A 90 -8.87 6.64 21.62
C GLY A 90 -8.03 6.06 20.47
N ILE A 91 -8.26 6.51 19.23
CA ILE A 91 -7.63 6.00 18.01
C ILE A 91 -7.00 7.15 17.23
N TRP A 92 -5.68 7.08 17.06
CA TRP A 92 -4.91 7.99 16.22
C TRP A 92 -4.08 7.24 15.20
N PHE A 93 -3.99 7.77 13.98
CA PHE A 93 -2.88 7.49 13.07
C PHE A 93 -1.79 8.51 13.33
N ALA A 94 -0.51 8.10 13.26
CA ALA A 94 0.60 9.02 13.52
C ALA A 94 0.61 10.18 12.52
N SER A 95 0.26 9.92 11.25
CA SER A 95 0.09 10.93 10.22
C SER A 95 -1.01 11.96 10.53
N ASP A 96 -2.18 11.49 11.01
CA ASP A 96 -3.29 12.37 11.40
C ASP A 96 -2.96 13.19 12.64
N LEU A 97 -2.27 12.59 13.61
CA LEU A 97 -1.80 13.31 14.80
C LEU A 97 -0.74 14.35 14.45
N ALA A 98 0.19 14.04 13.55
CA ALA A 98 1.20 15.00 13.09
C ALA A 98 0.53 16.21 12.46
N LYS A 99 -0.46 15.97 11.60
CA LYS A 99 -1.25 17.03 11.00
C LYS A 99 -1.98 17.87 12.05
N LEU A 100 -2.59 17.25 13.07
CA LEU A 100 -3.24 17.97 14.17
C LEU A 100 -2.25 18.91 14.88
N LEU A 101 -1.06 18.42 15.22
CA LEU A 101 -0.05 19.23 15.91
C LEU A 101 0.34 20.47 15.11
N VAL A 102 0.49 20.34 13.79
CA VAL A 102 0.78 21.47 12.90
C VAL A 102 -0.40 22.42 12.77
N ASP A 103 -1.61 21.89 12.54
CA ASP A 103 -2.82 22.68 12.32
C ASP A 103 -3.18 23.54 13.56
N GLU A 104 -2.91 23.03 14.77
CA GLU A 104 -3.12 23.76 16.04
C GLU A 104 -1.93 24.67 16.43
N GLY A 105 -0.79 24.57 15.71
CA GLY A 105 0.41 25.37 15.97
C GLY A 105 1.29 24.85 17.11
N TRP A 106 1.10 23.60 17.52
CA TRP A 106 1.91 22.92 18.55
C TRP A 106 3.23 22.37 18.01
N ALA A 107 3.35 22.20 16.69
CA ALA A 107 4.57 21.80 16.01
C ALA A 107 4.73 22.52 14.67
N ASP A 108 5.98 22.60 14.20
CA ASP A 108 6.30 23.01 12.82
C ASP A 108 6.03 21.87 11.82
N GLU A 109 6.40 22.03 10.54
CA GLU A 109 6.04 21.11 9.45
C GLU A 109 6.37 19.62 9.69
N ASP A 110 7.39 19.31 10.50
CA ASP A 110 7.90 17.94 10.77
C ASP A 110 7.70 17.53 12.24
N ALA A 111 6.45 17.44 12.69
CA ALA A 111 6.11 17.10 14.07
C ALA A 111 6.66 15.72 14.51
N ASN A 112 7.53 15.69 15.52
CA ASN A 112 8.01 14.45 16.13
C ASN A 112 6.99 13.89 17.14
N ILE A 113 6.09 13.03 16.66
CA ILE A 113 5.03 12.41 17.46
C ILE A 113 5.55 11.63 18.67
N LEU A 114 6.64 10.91 18.50
CA LEU A 114 7.21 10.07 19.56
C LEU A 114 7.87 10.93 20.64
N GLY A 115 8.46 12.05 20.22
CA GLY A 115 8.96 13.09 21.11
C GLY A 115 7.84 13.69 21.97
N VAL A 116 6.76 14.11 21.32
CA VAL A 116 5.58 14.68 22.01
C VAL A 116 4.95 13.67 22.97
N LEU A 117 4.79 12.40 22.56
CA LEU A 117 4.30 11.35 23.46
C LEU A 117 5.26 11.10 24.63
N ASN A 118 6.58 11.06 24.38
CA ASN A 118 7.58 10.93 25.45
C ASN A 118 7.48 12.07 26.47
N MET A 119 7.27 13.30 25.99
CA MET A 119 7.10 14.50 26.80
C MET A 119 5.84 14.39 27.68
N MET A 120 4.69 14.09 27.07
CA MET A 120 3.43 13.89 27.79
C MET A 120 3.54 12.80 28.85
N GLN A 121 4.05 11.62 28.48
CA GLN A 121 4.17 10.47 29.38
C GLN A 121 5.18 10.71 30.50
N GLY A 122 6.22 11.51 30.23
CA GLY A 122 7.18 11.95 31.24
C GLY A 122 6.54 12.74 32.40
N LEU A 123 5.41 13.39 32.14
CA LEU A 123 4.63 14.18 33.10
C LEU A 123 3.32 13.48 33.53
N GLY A 124 3.15 12.20 33.19
CA GLY A 124 1.96 11.43 33.55
C GLY A 124 0.72 11.71 32.70
N LEU A 125 0.86 12.39 31.55
CA LEU A 125 -0.20 12.62 30.58
C LEU A 125 -0.18 11.52 29.50
N CYS A 126 -1.36 11.13 28.99
CA CYS A 126 -1.51 10.18 27.88
C CYS A 126 -0.73 8.84 28.06
N THR A 127 -0.55 8.38 29.30
CA THR A 127 0.21 7.16 29.63
C THR A 127 -0.45 5.86 29.17
N GLU A 128 -1.74 5.93 28.85
CA GLU A 128 -2.56 4.84 28.33
C GLU A 128 -2.28 4.50 26.87
N TYR A 129 -1.66 5.41 26.11
CA TYR A 129 -1.42 5.24 24.69
C TYR A 129 -0.16 4.43 24.40
N GLY A 130 -0.30 3.43 23.54
CA GLY A 130 0.80 2.65 22.98
C GLY A 130 0.85 2.73 21.46
N LEU A 131 1.97 2.30 20.88
CA LEU A 131 2.19 2.27 19.44
C LEU A 131 1.89 0.88 18.87
N TYR A 132 1.19 0.83 17.74
CA TYR A 132 0.77 -0.41 17.10
C TYR A 132 0.90 -0.37 15.58
N ASP A 133 1.25 -1.51 14.97
CA ASP A 133 1.28 -1.67 13.52
C ASP A 133 -0.14 -1.89 12.95
N GLY A 134 -0.25 -2.05 11.63
CA GLY A 134 -1.52 -2.38 10.96
C GLY A 134 -2.12 -3.75 11.33
N ARG A 135 -1.38 -4.61 12.05
CA ARG A 135 -1.89 -5.85 12.65
C ARG A 135 -2.39 -5.64 14.09
N ILE A 136 -2.31 -4.42 14.61
CA ILE A 136 -2.58 -4.08 16.02
C ILE A 136 -1.65 -4.86 16.96
N THR A 137 -0.40 -5.03 16.53
CA THR A 137 0.70 -5.58 17.32
C THR A 137 1.56 -4.43 17.81
N SER A 138 1.99 -4.47 19.07
CA SER A 138 2.81 -3.40 19.64
C SER A 138 4.10 -3.20 18.83
N LEU A 139 4.37 -1.96 18.46
CA LEU A 139 5.57 -1.59 17.71
C LEU A 139 6.74 -1.39 18.65
N THR A 140 7.89 -1.93 18.24
CA THR A 140 9.18 -1.66 18.87
C THR A 140 9.92 -0.61 18.06
N ARG A 141 10.86 0.07 18.70
CA ARG A 141 11.71 1.06 18.04
C ARG A 141 12.41 0.55 16.77
N SER A 142 12.91 -0.68 16.82
CA SER A 142 13.58 -1.31 15.67
C SER A 142 12.68 -1.53 14.45
N LYS A 143 11.36 -1.47 14.62
CA LYS A 143 10.37 -1.76 13.57
C LYS A 143 9.65 -0.51 13.07
N LEU A 144 9.93 0.67 13.63
CA LEU A 144 9.31 1.90 13.17
C LEU A 144 9.68 2.23 11.74
N ASP A 145 10.95 2.04 11.38
CA ASP A 145 11.43 2.31 10.03
C ASP A 145 10.93 1.28 8.99
N GLU A 146 10.31 0.18 9.47
CA GLU A 146 9.68 -0.84 8.63
C GLU A 146 8.22 -0.49 8.28
N VAL A 147 7.63 0.52 8.92
CA VAL A 147 6.22 0.90 8.72
C VAL A 147 6.10 2.34 8.24
N GLU A 148 5.24 2.58 7.26
CA GLU A 148 5.04 3.94 6.70
C GLU A 148 4.20 4.84 7.62
N ASP A 149 3.29 4.24 8.38
CA ASP A 149 2.44 4.88 9.38
C ASP A 149 2.18 3.87 10.50
N TYR A 150 1.63 4.34 11.61
CA TYR A 150 1.30 3.50 12.75
C TYR A 150 0.15 4.07 13.56
N LEU A 151 -0.43 3.21 14.40
CA LEU A 151 -1.54 3.55 15.27
C LEU A 151 -1.02 3.92 16.65
N ILE A 152 -1.65 4.93 17.26
CA ILE A 152 -1.45 5.33 18.65
C ILE A 152 -2.79 5.10 19.34
N LEU A 153 -2.85 4.09 20.21
CA LEU A 153 -4.10 3.56 20.74
C LEU A 153 -4.06 3.45 22.26
N ASP A 154 -5.17 3.80 22.91
CA ASP A 154 -5.41 3.43 24.30
C ASP A 154 -5.78 1.94 24.43
N GLY A 155 -5.82 1.43 25.67
CA GLY A 155 -6.10 0.02 25.96
C GLY A 155 -7.50 -0.46 25.57
N GLU A 156 -8.52 0.40 25.58
CA GLU A 156 -9.89 0.03 25.16
C GLU A 156 -10.01 -0.02 23.64
N SER A 157 -9.40 0.95 22.96
CA SER A 157 -9.32 1.06 21.51
C SER A 157 -8.57 -0.11 20.87
N VAL A 158 -7.55 -0.65 21.55
CA VAL A 158 -6.89 -1.90 21.13
C VAL A 158 -7.87 -3.08 21.12
N LYS A 159 -8.70 -3.23 22.17
CA LYS A 159 -9.69 -4.32 22.25
C LYS A 159 -10.74 -4.16 21.16
N LEU A 160 -11.24 -2.93 20.99
CA LEU A 160 -12.23 -2.56 19.99
C LEU A 160 -11.74 -2.87 18.58
N LEU A 161 -10.56 -2.36 18.20
CA LEU A 161 -10.01 -2.56 16.86
C LEU A 161 -9.64 -4.02 16.59
N LYS A 162 -9.14 -4.78 17.58
CA LYS A 162 -8.86 -6.21 17.41
C LYS A 162 -10.13 -7.00 17.11
N ALA A 163 -11.23 -6.71 17.82
CA ALA A 163 -12.52 -7.33 17.56
C ALA A 163 -13.03 -6.95 16.15
N ALA A 164 -12.90 -5.67 15.78
CA ALA A 164 -13.33 -5.19 14.49
C ALA A 164 -12.54 -5.80 13.31
N VAL A 165 -11.20 -5.81 13.38
CA VAL A 165 -10.32 -6.40 12.34
C VAL A 165 -10.55 -7.90 12.19
N LYS A 166 -10.89 -8.61 13.27
CA LYS A 166 -11.29 -10.02 13.18
C LYS A 166 -12.55 -10.19 12.31
N GLU A 167 -13.54 -9.33 12.47
CA GLU A 167 -14.77 -9.36 11.66
C GLU A 167 -14.52 -8.96 10.20
N THR A 168 -13.59 -8.02 9.93
CA THR A 168 -13.25 -7.64 8.54
C THR A 168 -12.62 -8.81 7.78
N ARG A 169 -11.89 -9.72 8.43
CA ARG A 169 -11.33 -10.92 7.79
C ARG A 169 -12.39 -11.94 7.35
N ARG A 170 -13.55 -11.98 8.02
CA ARG A 170 -14.61 -12.97 7.76
C ARG A 170 -15.27 -12.80 6.39
N ILE A 171 -15.46 -11.55 5.95
CA ILE A 171 -16.25 -11.26 4.74
C ILE A 171 -15.50 -11.66 3.46
N PRO A 172 -14.22 -11.26 3.24
CA PRO A 172 -13.45 -11.72 2.09
C PRO A 172 -13.31 -13.24 2.01
N GLY A 173 -13.23 -13.96 3.14
CA GLY A 173 -13.22 -15.42 3.15
C GLY A 173 -14.46 -16.08 2.55
N LEU A 174 -15.57 -15.34 2.42
CA LEU A 174 -16.82 -15.83 1.79
C LEU A 174 -16.93 -15.45 0.32
N VAL A 175 -16.51 -14.24 -0.05
CA VAL A 175 -16.77 -13.66 -1.39
C VAL A 175 -15.51 -13.35 -2.19
N GLY A 176 -14.31 -13.67 -1.67
CA GLY A 176 -13.02 -13.34 -2.27
C GLY A 176 -12.63 -11.88 -2.06
N LEU A 177 -13.43 -10.94 -2.58
CA LEU A 177 -13.26 -9.50 -2.42
C LEU A 177 -14.51 -8.91 -1.76
N ALA A 178 -14.35 -8.36 -0.56
CA ALA A 178 -15.46 -7.79 0.20
C ALA A 178 -15.68 -6.32 -0.18
N ASP A 179 -16.94 -5.94 -0.34
CA ASP A 179 -17.35 -4.53 -0.42
C ASP A 179 -17.18 -3.86 0.95
N VAL A 180 -16.48 -2.72 0.98
CA VAL A 180 -16.27 -1.92 2.19
C VAL A 180 -17.59 -1.45 2.80
N ALA A 181 -18.65 -1.26 2.00
CA ALA A 181 -19.97 -0.88 2.51
C ALA A 181 -20.54 -1.87 3.54
N HIS A 182 -20.16 -3.15 3.48
CA HIS A 182 -20.57 -4.16 4.46
C HIS A 182 -19.93 -3.98 5.84
N LEU A 183 -18.86 -3.18 5.94
CA LEU A 183 -18.21 -2.88 7.22
C LEU A 183 -18.99 -1.86 8.06
N SER A 184 -19.99 -1.18 7.49
CA SER A 184 -20.84 -0.21 8.21
C SER A 184 -21.59 -0.81 9.42
N GLN A 185 -21.65 -2.13 9.52
CA GLN A 185 -22.29 -2.86 10.62
C GLN A 185 -21.35 -3.15 11.80
N ILE A 186 -20.05 -2.84 11.66
CA ILE A 186 -19.05 -3.02 12.71
C ILE A 186 -19.03 -1.76 13.58
N ASP A 187 -18.83 -1.95 14.89
CA ASP A 187 -18.83 -0.89 15.91
C ASP A 187 -17.55 -0.03 15.90
N VAL A 188 -17.14 0.44 14.72
CA VAL A 188 -16.04 1.37 14.50
C VAL A 188 -16.37 2.19 13.25
N GLU A 189 -16.04 3.48 13.25
CA GLU A 189 -16.27 4.34 12.09
C GLU A 189 -15.64 3.76 10.80
N LEU A 190 -16.42 3.74 9.72
CA LEU A 190 -16.02 3.11 8.46
C LEU A 190 -14.70 3.64 7.90
N LYS A 191 -14.47 4.97 7.98
CA LYS A 191 -13.24 5.60 7.50
C LYS A 191 -12.03 5.10 8.27
N THR A 192 -12.16 4.95 9.59
CA THR A 192 -11.13 4.45 10.50
C THR A 192 -10.84 2.99 10.21
N LEU A 193 -11.86 2.15 10.06
CA LEU A 193 -11.67 0.75 9.67
C LEU A 193 -10.97 0.60 8.33
N LEU A 194 -11.36 1.40 7.33
CA LEU A 194 -10.72 1.36 6.03
C LEU A 194 -9.25 1.77 6.10
N ALA A 195 -8.92 2.79 6.90
CA ALA A 195 -7.54 3.21 7.12
C ALA A 195 -6.72 2.13 7.84
N VAL A 196 -7.29 1.47 8.87
CA VAL A 196 -6.64 0.32 9.55
C VAL A 196 -6.42 -0.85 8.57
N ILE A 197 -7.40 -1.15 7.72
CA ILE A 197 -7.26 -2.19 6.68
C ILE A 197 -6.11 -1.82 5.74
N ARG A 198 -6.03 -0.57 5.26
CA ARG A 198 -4.94 -0.12 4.35
C ARG A 198 -3.57 -0.22 4.99
N LEU A 199 -3.49 -0.02 6.31
CA LEU A 199 -2.24 -0.15 7.07
C LEU A 199 -1.80 -1.61 7.25
N HIS A 200 -2.73 -2.56 7.13
CA HIS A 200 -2.42 -3.97 7.32
C HIS A 200 -1.53 -4.49 6.18
N PRO A 201 -0.38 -5.14 6.48
CA PRO A 201 0.64 -5.49 5.46
C PRO A 201 0.18 -6.53 4.43
N GLU A 202 -0.83 -7.32 4.77
CA GLU A 202 -1.43 -8.29 3.84
C GLU A 202 -2.67 -7.75 3.13
N ALA A 203 -3.12 -6.52 3.42
CA ALA A 203 -4.33 -6.04 2.81
C ALA A 203 -4.11 -5.63 1.34
N TRP A 204 -5.12 -5.94 0.54
CA TRP A 204 -5.32 -5.34 -0.76
C TRP A 204 -6.61 -4.53 -0.71
N VAL A 205 -6.58 -3.31 -1.24
CA VAL A 205 -7.76 -2.44 -1.38
C VAL A 205 -7.78 -1.86 -2.78
N GLY A 206 -8.89 -2.05 -3.50
CA GLY A 206 -9.09 -1.54 -4.86
C GLY A 206 -10.47 -0.89 -5.02
N GLU A 207 -10.60 -0.03 -6.02
CA GLU A 207 -11.87 0.63 -6.35
C GLU A 207 -12.23 0.36 -7.81
N SER A 208 -13.38 -0.29 -8.05
CA SER A 208 -13.86 -0.55 -9.41
C SER A 208 -15.36 -0.34 -9.49
N GLY A 209 -15.80 0.41 -10.50
CA GLY A 209 -17.21 0.78 -10.69
C GLY A 209 -17.77 1.65 -9.55
N GLY A 210 -16.93 2.45 -8.89
CA GLY A 210 -17.31 3.28 -7.73
C GLY A 210 -17.50 2.48 -6.43
N ILE A 211 -17.16 1.19 -6.43
CA ILE A 211 -17.23 0.32 -5.24
C ILE A 211 -15.81 0.06 -4.75
N THR A 212 -15.54 0.42 -3.51
CA THR A 212 -14.28 0.08 -2.84
C THR A 212 -14.38 -1.32 -2.27
N ARG A 213 -13.40 -2.16 -2.61
CA ARG A 213 -13.31 -3.54 -2.15
C ARG A 213 -11.98 -3.80 -1.47
N TYR A 214 -11.96 -4.79 -0.59
CA TYR A 214 -10.75 -5.23 0.08
C TYR A 214 -10.70 -6.74 0.24
N CYS A 215 -9.50 -7.26 0.44
CA CYS A 215 -9.25 -8.60 0.97
C CYS A 215 -7.91 -8.61 1.71
N PHE A 216 -7.64 -9.72 2.42
CA PHE A 216 -6.32 -9.98 3.00
C PHE A 216 -5.67 -11.09 2.17
N GLU A 217 -4.48 -10.83 1.65
CA GLU A 217 -3.71 -11.70 0.77
C GLU A 217 -2.79 -12.59 1.61
N ASP A 218 -3.41 -13.53 2.30
CA ASP A 218 -2.79 -14.62 3.04
C ASP A 218 -3.34 -15.97 2.56
N ARG A 219 -2.97 -17.06 3.24
CA ARG A 219 -3.40 -18.43 2.90
C ARG A 219 -4.91 -18.68 3.13
N GLU A 220 -5.61 -17.79 3.83
CA GLU A 220 -7.07 -17.90 4.02
C GLU A 220 -7.85 -17.28 2.86
N ASN A 221 -7.18 -16.55 1.97
CA ASN A 221 -7.79 -15.90 0.83
C ASN A 221 -8.22 -16.92 -0.24
N VAL A 222 -9.53 -16.97 -0.51
CA VAL A 222 -10.11 -17.90 -1.47
C VAL A 222 -9.59 -17.67 -2.90
N LEU A 223 -9.34 -16.43 -3.31
CA LEU A 223 -8.80 -16.13 -4.64
C LEU A 223 -7.34 -16.55 -4.76
N VAL A 224 -6.55 -16.41 -3.70
CA VAL A 224 -5.18 -16.94 -3.64
C VAL A 224 -5.24 -18.46 -3.80
N ASN A 225 -5.99 -19.17 -2.95
CA ASN A 225 -6.12 -20.64 -3.00
C ASN A 225 -6.62 -21.17 -4.35
N MET A 226 -7.56 -20.47 -4.99
CA MET A 226 -8.00 -20.81 -6.36
C MET A 226 -6.88 -20.62 -7.38
N SER A 227 -6.05 -19.59 -7.21
CA SER A 227 -4.93 -19.29 -8.09
C SER A 227 -3.76 -20.27 -7.89
N GLU A 228 -3.47 -20.70 -6.66
CA GLU A 228 -2.49 -21.77 -6.38
C GLU A 228 -2.81 -23.03 -7.18
N LYS A 229 -4.10 -23.40 -7.28
CA LYS A 229 -4.57 -24.51 -8.11
C LYS A 229 -4.42 -24.23 -9.59
N VAL A 230 -4.88 -23.07 -10.07
CA VAL A 230 -4.76 -22.69 -11.50
C VAL A 230 -3.31 -22.78 -11.96
N PHE A 231 -2.40 -22.14 -11.24
CA PHE A 231 -1.00 -22.07 -11.63
C PHE A 231 -0.18 -23.30 -11.25
N SER A 232 -0.80 -24.35 -10.68
CA SER A 232 -0.22 -25.70 -10.67
C SER A 232 -0.23 -26.33 -12.08
N VAL A 233 -1.20 -25.97 -12.92
CA VAL A 233 -1.37 -26.52 -14.28
C VAL A 233 -0.79 -25.57 -15.35
N PHE A 234 -1.05 -24.27 -15.20
CA PHE A 234 -0.75 -23.26 -16.22
C PHE A 234 0.46 -22.41 -15.84
N ASP A 235 1.34 -22.10 -16.80
CA ASP A 235 2.46 -21.17 -16.59
C ASP A 235 1.98 -19.71 -16.55
N LYS A 236 1.14 -19.35 -17.53
CA LYS A 236 0.54 -18.01 -17.66
C LYS A 236 -0.89 -18.12 -18.18
N VAL A 237 -1.75 -17.23 -17.72
CA VAL A 237 -3.17 -17.19 -18.07
C VAL A 237 -3.56 -15.79 -18.50
N GLU A 238 -4.48 -15.67 -19.47
CA GLU A 238 -5.00 -14.36 -19.85
C GLU A 238 -5.84 -13.76 -18.69
N ILE A 239 -5.57 -12.50 -18.32
CA ILE A 239 -6.14 -11.85 -17.14
C ILE A 239 -7.67 -11.85 -17.18
N SER A 240 -8.26 -11.49 -18.32
CA SER A 240 -9.73 -11.40 -18.43
C SER A 240 -10.40 -12.76 -18.26
N ARG A 241 -9.82 -13.80 -18.88
CA ARG A 241 -10.27 -15.18 -18.78
C ARG A 241 -10.09 -15.76 -17.36
N LEU A 242 -8.96 -15.46 -16.71
CA LEU A 242 -8.72 -15.83 -15.32
C LEU A 242 -9.77 -15.19 -14.40
N ALA A 243 -9.98 -13.88 -14.53
CA ALA A 243 -10.95 -13.15 -13.72
C ALA A 243 -12.37 -13.67 -13.89
N ALA A 244 -12.80 -13.94 -15.13
CA ALA A 244 -14.11 -14.53 -15.42
C ALA A 244 -14.27 -15.92 -14.76
N THR A 245 -13.22 -16.74 -14.81
CA THR A 245 -13.23 -18.08 -14.23
C THR A 245 -13.28 -18.02 -12.70
N LEU A 246 -12.47 -17.17 -12.07
CA LEU A 246 -12.48 -16.97 -10.62
C LEU A 246 -13.83 -16.40 -10.13
N ALA A 247 -14.43 -15.45 -10.87
CA ALA A 247 -15.75 -14.90 -10.55
C ALA A 247 -16.83 -15.99 -10.52
N ASN A 248 -16.77 -16.93 -11.47
CA ASN A 248 -17.68 -18.07 -11.50
C ASN A 248 -17.41 -19.05 -10.35
N ALA A 249 -16.14 -19.36 -10.07
CA ALA A 249 -15.73 -20.29 -9.03
C ALA A 249 -16.12 -19.82 -7.62
N LEU A 250 -16.13 -18.50 -7.37
CA LEU A 250 -16.57 -17.92 -6.10
C LEU A 250 -18.02 -18.23 -5.75
N ARG A 251 -18.92 -18.35 -6.74
CA ARG A 251 -20.38 -18.51 -6.55
C ARG A 251 -20.81 -19.90 -6.02
N ARG A 252 -19.89 -20.64 -5.39
CA ARG A 252 -20.14 -21.97 -4.83
C ARG A 252 -21.04 -21.96 -3.60
N ARG A 253 -21.10 -20.85 -2.85
CA ARG A 253 -21.89 -20.74 -1.60
C ARG A 253 -23.04 -19.76 -1.77
N SER A 254 -24.20 -20.10 -1.19
CA SER A 254 -25.28 -19.13 -1.02
C SER A 254 -24.89 -18.16 0.10
N THR A 255 -25.02 -16.85 -0.17
CA THR A 255 -24.74 -15.78 0.78
C THR A 255 -25.61 -14.57 0.44
N ASN A 256 -25.91 -13.75 1.44
CA ASN A 256 -26.61 -12.47 1.26
C ASN A 256 -25.64 -11.35 0.83
N LEU A 257 -24.35 -11.66 0.71
CA LEU A 257 -23.30 -10.74 0.28
C LEU A 257 -23.19 -10.72 -1.25
N SER A 258 -22.75 -9.58 -1.79
CA SER A 258 -22.49 -9.45 -3.22
C SER A 258 -21.13 -10.05 -3.58
N TYR A 259 -21.10 -10.94 -4.56
CA TYR A 259 -19.84 -11.41 -5.15
C TYR A 259 -19.23 -10.33 -6.04
N PRO A 260 -17.89 -10.22 -6.10
CA PRO A 260 -17.22 -9.33 -7.06
C PRO A 260 -17.54 -9.75 -8.49
N ASP A 261 -17.60 -8.76 -9.38
CA ASP A 261 -17.68 -8.98 -10.82
C ASP A 261 -16.30 -9.26 -11.42
N GLN A 262 -16.27 -9.56 -12.72
CA GLN A 262 -15.03 -9.82 -13.43
C GLN A 262 -14.07 -8.63 -13.36
N ALA A 263 -14.57 -7.40 -13.53
CA ALA A 263 -13.73 -6.20 -13.53
C ALA A 263 -13.02 -5.99 -12.18
N ALA A 264 -13.71 -6.23 -11.06
CA ALA A 264 -13.12 -6.19 -9.74
C ALA A 264 -12.02 -7.26 -9.56
N ILE A 265 -12.22 -8.47 -10.07
CA ILE A 265 -11.21 -9.53 -10.00
C ILE A 265 -10.02 -9.24 -10.93
N GLU A 266 -10.25 -8.66 -12.11
CA GLU A 266 -9.14 -8.20 -12.98
C GLU A 266 -8.29 -7.15 -12.27
N GLN A 267 -8.92 -6.19 -11.59
CA GLN A 267 -8.21 -5.18 -10.79
C GLN A 267 -7.42 -5.83 -9.65
N TYR A 268 -7.99 -6.81 -8.96
CA TYR A 268 -7.30 -7.59 -7.94
C TYR A 268 -6.08 -8.31 -8.50
N ILE A 269 -6.22 -9.07 -9.58
CA ILE A 269 -5.11 -9.78 -10.23
C ILE A 269 -3.97 -8.81 -10.57
N ARG A 270 -4.31 -7.62 -11.09
CA ARG A 270 -3.31 -6.60 -11.45
C ARG A 270 -2.63 -5.94 -10.26
N GLY A 271 -3.30 -5.83 -9.12
CA GLY A 271 -2.77 -5.16 -7.92
C GLY A 271 -2.28 -6.10 -6.81
N SER A 272 -2.43 -7.41 -6.98
CA SER A 272 -2.12 -8.43 -5.97
C SER A 272 -0.62 -8.76 -5.91
N LYS A 273 -0.07 -9.10 -4.73
CA LYS A 273 1.37 -9.48 -4.57
C LYS A 273 1.67 -10.81 -5.22
N PHE A 274 0.63 -11.63 -5.32
CA PHE A 274 0.77 -12.99 -5.79
C PHE A 274 0.81 -13.07 -7.32
N PHE A 275 0.67 -11.95 -8.03
CA PHE A 275 0.65 -11.95 -9.48
C PHE A 275 1.72 -11.06 -10.09
N GLN A 276 2.40 -11.61 -11.09
CA GLN A 276 3.15 -10.83 -12.06
C GLN A 276 2.30 -10.69 -13.32
N CYS A 277 1.95 -9.45 -13.67
CA CYS A 277 1.05 -9.15 -14.79
C CYS A 277 1.76 -8.43 -15.94
N GLY A 278 1.63 -8.92 -17.16
CA GLY A 278 1.83 -8.14 -18.38
C GLY A 278 0.56 -7.38 -18.79
N LYS A 279 0.52 -6.88 -20.03
CA LYS A 279 -0.69 -6.20 -20.57
C LYS A 279 -1.91 -7.11 -20.52
N ARG A 280 -1.74 -8.38 -20.91
CA ARG A 280 -2.84 -9.35 -21.05
C ARG A 280 -2.69 -10.62 -20.22
N MET A 281 -1.48 -10.97 -19.82
CA MET A 281 -1.19 -12.25 -19.18
C MET A 281 -0.83 -12.05 -17.71
N ALA A 282 -1.26 -12.96 -16.86
CA ALA A 282 -0.83 -13.07 -15.48
C ALA A 282 -0.05 -14.37 -15.26
N ARG A 283 0.98 -14.28 -14.43
CA ARG A 283 1.66 -15.38 -13.75
C ARG A 283 1.42 -15.27 -12.26
N PHE A 284 1.44 -16.40 -11.56
CA PHE A 284 1.31 -16.45 -10.11
C PHE A 284 2.67 -16.74 -9.49
N GLU A 285 3.04 -15.95 -8.48
CA GLU A 285 4.33 -15.97 -7.79
C GLU A 285 4.23 -16.63 -6.40
N GLY A 286 3.04 -17.12 -6.02
CA GLY A 286 2.83 -17.87 -4.78
C GLY A 286 3.15 -19.37 -4.89
N GLU A 287 3.07 -20.07 -3.76
CA GLU A 287 3.17 -21.53 -3.72
C GLU A 287 1.99 -22.17 -4.44
N THR A 288 2.24 -23.18 -5.28
CA THR A 288 1.18 -23.94 -5.96
C THR A 288 0.78 -25.15 -5.14
N THR A 289 -0.43 -25.67 -5.38
CA THR A 289 -0.95 -26.86 -4.68
C THR A 289 -1.17 -28.03 -5.64
N GLU A 290 -1.36 -29.22 -5.09
CA GLU A 290 -1.68 -30.43 -5.86
C GLU A 290 -3.17 -30.46 -6.24
N LEU A 291 -3.45 -31.06 -7.41
CA LEU A 291 -4.81 -31.32 -7.84
C LEU A 291 -5.34 -32.59 -7.17
N THR A 292 -6.65 -32.60 -6.92
CA THR A 292 -7.36 -33.85 -6.60
C THR A 292 -7.49 -34.72 -7.84
N ASP A 293 -7.65 -36.04 -7.68
CA ASP A 293 -7.78 -36.98 -8.82
C ASP A 293 -8.83 -36.54 -9.84
N ILE A 294 -10.02 -36.10 -9.38
CA ILE A 294 -11.08 -35.61 -10.26
C ILE A 294 -10.71 -34.30 -10.96
N GLU A 295 -9.91 -33.44 -10.34
CA GLU A 295 -9.41 -32.21 -10.98
C GLU A 295 -8.39 -32.55 -12.06
N THR A 296 -7.50 -33.51 -11.81
CA THR A 296 -6.55 -34.03 -12.81
C THR A 296 -7.28 -34.63 -14.01
N ASP A 297 -8.23 -35.53 -13.78
CA ASP A 297 -8.99 -36.17 -14.87
C ASP A 297 -9.82 -35.16 -15.70
N ILE A 298 -10.33 -34.10 -15.06
CA ILE A 298 -11.00 -33.00 -15.77
C ILE A 298 -10.01 -32.22 -16.64
N VAL A 299 -8.82 -31.95 -16.13
CA VAL A 299 -7.78 -31.22 -16.86
C VAL A 299 -7.35 -32.02 -18.08
N ASP A 300 -7.00 -33.29 -17.89
CA ASP A 300 -6.54 -34.18 -18.96
C ASP A 300 -7.61 -34.31 -20.05
N PHE A 301 -8.87 -34.56 -19.66
CA PHE A 301 -9.97 -34.66 -20.60
C PHE A 301 -10.13 -33.39 -21.46
N LEU A 302 -10.14 -32.21 -20.83
CA LEU A 302 -10.38 -30.94 -21.52
C LEU A 302 -9.16 -30.47 -22.32
N ASP A 303 -7.94 -30.87 -21.95
CA ASP A 303 -6.74 -30.62 -22.74
C ASP A 303 -6.74 -31.45 -24.02
N GLU A 304 -7.07 -32.75 -23.91
CA GLU A 304 -7.12 -33.68 -25.05
C GLU A 304 -8.28 -33.39 -26.00
N ASN A 305 -9.47 -33.11 -25.47
CA ASN A 305 -10.71 -33.02 -26.26
C ASN A 305 -11.14 -31.57 -26.56
N GLY A 306 -10.52 -30.59 -25.90
CA GLY A 306 -10.88 -29.18 -26.03
C GLY A 306 -12.25 -28.83 -25.43
N PRO A 307 -12.80 -27.65 -25.79
CA PRO A 307 -14.07 -27.16 -25.25
C PRO A 307 -15.23 -28.15 -25.45
N SER A 308 -15.90 -28.51 -24.36
CA SER A 308 -16.89 -29.60 -24.33
C SER A 308 -18.18 -29.20 -23.58
N ASP A 309 -19.28 -29.89 -23.86
CA ASP A 309 -20.54 -29.70 -23.13
C ASP A 309 -20.60 -30.51 -21.82
N PHE A 310 -21.58 -30.19 -20.97
CA PHE A 310 -21.76 -30.88 -19.68
C PHE A 310 -22.00 -32.39 -19.83
N VAL A 311 -22.72 -32.82 -20.87
CA VAL A 311 -23.12 -34.22 -21.05
C VAL A 311 -21.90 -35.08 -21.37
N THR A 312 -21.02 -34.55 -22.22
CA THR A 312 -19.79 -35.19 -22.68
C THR A 312 -18.81 -35.34 -21.53
N VAL A 313 -18.50 -34.24 -20.82
CA VAL A 313 -17.58 -34.28 -19.67
C VAL A 313 -18.12 -35.21 -18.58
N ARG A 314 -19.44 -35.17 -18.31
CA ARG A 314 -20.08 -36.06 -17.33
C ARG A 314 -19.93 -37.53 -17.70
N ALA A 315 -20.16 -37.89 -18.97
CA ALA A 315 -20.09 -39.28 -19.41
C ALA A 315 -18.67 -39.84 -19.21
N HIS A 316 -17.64 -39.04 -19.51
CA HIS A 316 -16.25 -39.40 -19.25
C HIS A 316 -15.99 -39.64 -17.76
N LEU A 317 -16.32 -38.68 -16.88
CA LEU A 317 -16.03 -38.83 -15.45
C LEU A 317 -16.82 -39.96 -14.78
N VAL A 318 -18.05 -40.24 -15.22
CA VAL A 318 -18.81 -41.41 -14.75
C VAL A 318 -18.13 -42.71 -15.18
N SER A 319 -17.51 -42.76 -16.37
CA SER A 319 -16.75 -43.92 -16.84
C SER A 319 -15.48 -44.19 -16.01
N LEU A 320 -14.90 -43.14 -15.41
CA LEU A 320 -13.79 -43.24 -14.45
C LEU A 320 -14.25 -43.58 -13.01
N GLY A 321 -15.55 -43.72 -12.77
CA GLY A 321 -16.09 -44.13 -11.46
C GLY A 321 -16.52 -42.99 -10.54
N TYR A 322 -16.49 -41.73 -10.97
CA TYR A 322 -16.94 -40.61 -10.14
C TYR A 322 -18.46 -40.51 -10.06
N GLY A 323 -18.97 -40.27 -8.85
CA GLY A 323 -20.38 -39.99 -8.62
C GLY A 323 -20.82 -38.63 -9.21
N ILE A 324 -22.01 -38.59 -9.81
CA ILE A 324 -22.62 -37.37 -10.38
C ILE A 324 -22.65 -36.18 -9.39
N PRO A 325 -22.95 -36.36 -8.09
CA PRO A 325 -22.95 -35.25 -7.13
C PRO A 325 -21.55 -34.62 -6.94
N LEU A 326 -20.50 -35.45 -6.95
CA LEU A 326 -19.11 -34.99 -6.81
C LEU A 326 -18.72 -34.17 -8.05
N PHE A 327 -18.98 -34.69 -9.25
CA PHE A 327 -18.74 -33.98 -10.50
C PHE A 327 -19.43 -32.61 -10.55
N THR A 328 -20.74 -32.57 -10.28
CA THR A 328 -21.54 -31.33 -10.38
C THR A 328 -21.01 -30.26 -9.42
N LYS A 329 -20.57 -30.68 -8.23
CA LYS A 329 -19.94 -29.80 -7.23
C LYS A 329 -18.55 -29.31 -7.68
N THR A 330 -17.78 -30.17 -8.34
CA THR A 330 -16.43 -29.84 -8.80
C THR A 330 -16.47 -28.92 -10.01
N ILE A 331 -17.16 -29.27 -11.10
CA ILE A 331 -17.03 -28.53 -12.38
C ILE A 331 -17.74 -27.17 -12.39
N GLY A 332 -18.86 -27.03 -11.66
CA GLY A 332 -19.67 -25.81 -11.69
C GLY A 332 -19.01 -24.62 -10.99
N ALA A 333 -17.99 -24.88 -10.16
CA ALA A 333 -17.26 -23.89 -9.37
C ALA A 333 -15.76 -24.24 -9.28
N ASN A 334 -15.19 -24.76 -10.38
CA ASN A 334 -13.76 -25.05 -10.48
C ASN A 334 -13.00 -23.82 -11.00
N ALA A 335 -11.88 -23.47 -10.38
CA ALA A 335 -11.01 -22.40 -10.86
C ALA A 335 -10.21 -22.78 -12.13
N LEU A 336 -10.08 -24.08 -12.43
CA LEU A 336 -9.38 -24.61 -13.62
C LEU A 336 -10.24 -24.58 -14.89
N VAL A 337 -11.57 -24.50 -14.74
CA VAL A 337 -12.54 -24.65 -15.83
C VAL A 337 -13.31 -23.36 -16.03
N ASN A 338 -13.08 -22.71 -17.17
CA ASN A 338 -13.91 -21.62 -17.65
C ASN A 338 -15.24 -22.17 -18.19
N VAL A 339 -16.35 -21.61 -17.70
CA VAL A 339 -17.71 -21.96 -18.13
C VAL A 339 -18.29 -20.80 -18.94
N ASP A 340 -18.37 -20.97 -20.26
CA ASP A 340 -19.06 -20.02 -21.13
C ASP A 340 -20.57 -20.25 -21.08
N ARG A 341 -21.32 -19.18 -20.82
CA ARG A 341 -22.78 -19.17 -20.67
C ARG A 341 -23.48 -18.28 -21.70
N SER A 342 -22.75 -17.74 -22.67
CA SER A 342 -23.23 -16.78 -23.67
C SER A 342 -24.40 -17.33 -24.50
N ALA A 343 -24.42 -18.64 -24.78
CA ALA A 343 -25.48 -19.31 -25.53
C ALA A 343 -26.79 -19.55 -24.73
N GLY A 344 -26.86 -19.09 -23.48
CA GLY A 344 -28.07 -19.20 -22.65
C GLY A 344 -28.16 -20.49 -21.81
N ARG A 345 -29.31 -20.68 -21.14
CA ARG A 345 -29.49 -21.76 -20.16
C ARG A 345 -29.33 -23.14 -20.83
N LYS A 346 -28.55 -24.02 -20.20
CA LYS A 346 -28.30 -25.42 -20.61
C LYS A 346 -27.42 -25.59 -21.86
N GLN A 347 -26.86 -24.51 -22.43
CA GLN A 347 -25.88 -24.54 -23.52
C GLN A 347 -24.53 -24.04 -23.02
N PHE A 348 -24.05 -24.61 -21.91
CA PHE A 348 -22.78 -24.20 -21.32
C PHE A 348 -21.63 -24.96 -21.95
N VAL A 349 -20.55 -24.23 -22.28
CA VAL A 349 -19.32 -24.79 -22.82
C VAL A 349 -18.24 -24.71 -21.75
N TYR A 350 -17.62 -25.86 -21.46
CA TYR A 350 -16.58 -26.03 -20.46
C TYR A 350 -15.24 -26.12 -21.17
N SER A 351 -14.26 -25.33 -20.74
CA SER A 351 -12.92 -25.29 -21.33
C SER A 351 -11.90 -24.93 -20.26
N LEU A 352 -10.64 -25.30 -20.45
CA LEU A 352 -9.57 -24.91 -19.53
C LEU A 352 -9.40 -23.38 -19.49
N VAL A 353 -9.07 -22.86 -18.31
CA VAL A 353 -8.83 -21.42 -18.12
C VAL A 353 -7.61 -20.93 -18.91
N GLY A 354 -6.59 -21.78 -19.11
CA GLY A 354 -5.40 -21.51 -19.92
C GLY A 354 -5.00 -22.71 -20.77
N ARG A 355 -3.81 -22.62 -21.38
CA ARG A 355 -3.17 -23.77 -22.03
C ARG A 355 -2.21 -24.43 -21.04
N PRO A 356 -2.33 -25.73 -20.74
CA PRO A 356 -1.44 -26.41 -19.81
C PRO A 356 0.03 -26.25 -20.20
N ARG A 357 0.91 -26.37 -19.21
CA ARG A 357 2.37 -26.32 -19.44
C ARG A 357 2.77 -27.48 -20.37
N PRO A 358 3.54 -27.23 -21.44
CA PRO A 358 4.13 -28.33 -22.20
C PRO A 358 5.03 -29.16 -21.29
N LEU A 359 4.98 -30.49 -21.43
CA LEU A 359 5.80 -31.44 -20.66
C LEU A 359 7.32 -31.26 -20.87
N GLU A 360 7.74 -30.53 -21.92
CA GLU A 360 9.13 -30.22 -22.21
C GLU A 360 9.38 -28.69 -22.24
N ARG A 361 10.33 -28.22 -21.42
CA ARG A 361 10.85 -26.84 -21.49
C ARG A 361 11.63 -26.67 -22.79
N GLN A 362 11.01 -26.11 -23.82
CA GLN A 362 11.78 -25.47 -24.88
C GLN A 362 12.19 -24.05 -24.44
N PRO A 363 13.45 -23.65 -24.65
CA PRO A 363 13.87 -22.27 -24.44
C PRO A 363 13.12 -21.40 -25.46
N VAL A 364 12.34 -20.45 -24.95
CA VAL A 364 11.58 -19.52 -25.78
C VAL A 364 12.55 -18.47 -26.32
N ASP A 365 12.59 -18.34 -27.64
CA ASP A 365 13.43 -17.41 -28.38
C ASP A 365 13.20 -15.94 -27.98
N ASP A 366 14.33 -15.25 -27.91
CA ASP A 366 14.57 -13.88 -27.45
C ASP A 366 14.09 -12.85 -28.48
N ALA A 367 12.95 -12.21 -28.18
CA ALA A 367 12.64 -10.86 -28.65
C ALA A 367 11.83 -10.17 -27.54
N LEU A 368 12.51 -9.35 -26.72
CA LEU A 368 11.90 -8.65 -25.58
C LEU A 368 10.68 -7.84 -26.04
N THR A 369 9.49 -8.31 -25.67
CA THR A 369 8.27 -7.52 -25.76
C THR A 369 8.25 -6.48 -24.64
N ASP A 370 7.40 -5.44 -24.75
CA ASP A 370 7.16 -4.50 -23.64
C ASP A 370 6.79 -5.25 -22.33
N ASP A 371 6.07 -6.37 -22.45
CA ASP A 371 5.68 -7.23 -21.33
C ASP A 371 6.92 -7.88 -20.67
N ASP A 372 7.96 -8.22 -21.43
CA ASP A 372 9.21 -8.76 -20.88
C ASP A 372 10.04 -7.70 -20.18
N ARG A 373 10.03 -6.46 -20.71
CA ARG A 373 10.69 -5.32 -20.06
C ARG A 373 10.02 -5.01 -18.72
N TYR A 374 8.69 -4.88 -18.69
CA TYR A 374 7.94 -4.71 -17.44
C TYR A 374 8.28 -5.82 -16.43
N SER A 375 8.14 -7.08 -16.83
CA SER A 375 8.36 -8.24 -15.95
C SER A 375 9.78 -8.28 -15.39
N ARG A 376 10.79 -7.99 -16.23
CA ARG A 376 12.19 -7.89 -15.81
C ARG A 376 12.42 -6.81 -14.76
N PHE A 377 11.83 -5.63 -14.96
CA PHE A 377 11.99 -4.50 -14.04
C PHE A 377 11.19 -4.68 -12.76
N ALA A 378 9.96 -5.20 -12.83
CA ALA A 378 9.15 -5.58 -11.68
C ALA A 378 9.87 -6.62 -10.80
N ALA A 379 10.44 -7.68 -11.39
CA ALA A 379 11.22 -8.68 -10.66
C ALA A 379 12.51 -8.12 -10.04
N ARG A 380 13.05 -7.02 -10.57
CA ARG A 380 14.21 -6.33 -9.99
C ARG A 380 13.81 -5.43 -8.82
N LEU A 381 12.66 -4.77 -8.92
CA LEU A 381 12.07 -3.95 -7.85
C LEU A 381 11.68 -4.82 -6.65
N GLN A 382 10.99 -5.94 -6.90
CA GLN A 382 10.61 -6.90 -5.85
C GLN A 382 11.81 -7.46 -5.09
N ARG A 383 12.93 -7.73 -5.79
CA ARG A 383 14.19 -8.16 -5.13
C ARG A 383 14.76 -7.10 -4.20
N ILE A 384 14.57 -5.81 -4.48
CA ILE A 384 15.00 -4.74 -3.57
C ILE A 384 14.10 -4.68 -2.35
N GLY A 385 12.77 -4.71 -2.53
CA GLY A 385 11.82 -4.75 -1.41
C GLY A 385 12.03 -5.97 -0.48
N ALA A 386 12.43 -7.11 -1.03
CA ALA A 386 12.72 -8.31 -0.26
C ALA A 386 14.05 -8.27 0.56
N ILE A 387 14.97 -7.35 0.25
CA ILE A 387 16.28 -7.22 0.90
C ILE A 387 16.26 -6.09 1.98
N GLY A 388 15.19 -5.29 2.04
CA GLY A 388 14.95 -4.21 3.00
C GLY A 388 14.02 -3.14 2.40
N SER A 389 13.51 -2.23 3.23
CA SER A 389 12.69 -1.09 2.80
C SER A 389 13.31 -0.36 1.58
N THR A 390 12.45 0.20 0.71
CA THR A 390 12.87 0.98 -0.47
C THR A 390 13.75 2.19 -0.12
N ASP A 391 13.76 2.59 1.15
CA ASP A 391 14.55 3.67 1.68
C ASP A 391 15.85 3.11 2.31
N ALA A 392 16.99 3.64 1.88
CA ALA A 392 18.31 3.21 2.35
C ALA A 392 18.91 4.22 3.32
N ASP A 393 19.56 3.72 4.37
CA ASP A 393 20.24 4.54 5.38
C ASP A 393 21.55 5.19 4.91
N VAL A 394 21.62 6.49 5.23
CA VAL A 394 22.74 7.40 5.56
C VAL A 394 23.94 7.54 4.61
N GLN A 395 23.83 8.53 3.70
CA GLN A 395 24.78 9.63 3.38
C GLN A 395 24.33 10.40 2.12
N SER A 396 23.35 9.86 1.39
CA SER A 396 22.45 10.59 0.50
C SER A 396 21.18 9.74 0.38
N THR A 397 20.01 10.36 0.45
CA THR A 397 18.67 9.75 0.34
C THR A 397 18.45 9.13 -1.05
N HIS A 398 19.13 8.02 -1.33
CA HIS A 398 18.94 7.27 -2.56
C HIS A 398 17.79 6.28 -2.38
N ARG A 399 16.61 6.73 -2.80
CA ARG A 399 15.47 5.87 -3.15
C ARG A 399 15.94 4.74 -4.07
N ARG A 400 16.05 3.51 -3.56
CA ARG A 400 16.70 2.39 -4.27
C ARG A 400 15.93 1.96 -5.51
N GLU A 401 14.61 2.04 -5.44
CA GLU A 401 13.69 1.72 -6.51
C GLU A 401 13.71 2.77 -7.63
N GLN A 402 13.96 4.05 -7.33
CA GLN A 402 14.03 5.14 -8.30
C GLN A 402 15.09 4.89 -9.40
N SER A 403 16.25 4.32 -9.05
CA SER A 403 17.29 3.97 -10.04
C SER A 403 16.81 2.88 -11.02
N ILE A 404 16.01 1.93 -10.53
CA ILE A 404 15.44 0.86 -11.35
C ILE A 404 14.31 1.40 -12.22
N LEU A 405 13.42 2.22 -11.65
CA LEU A 405 12.32 2.87 -12.37
C LEU A 405 12.83 3.82 -13.47
N SER A 406 13.93 4.53 -13.21
CA SER A 406 14.58 5.37 -14.22
C SER A 406 15.13 4.54 -15.38
N LYS A 407 15.77 3.41 -15.09
CA LYS A 407 16.20 2.45 -16.12
C LYS A 407 15.01 1.85 -16.86
N TYR A 408 13.90 1.57 -16.19
CA TYR A 408 12.69 1.09 -16.86
C TYR A 408 12.25 2.06 -17.98
N LEU A 409 12.18 3.36 -17.67
CA LEU A 409 11.81 4.40 -18.63
C LEU A 409 12.87 4.63 -19.72
N PHE A 410 14.15 4.68 -19.36
CA PHE A 410 15.18 5.29 -20.22
C PHE A 410 16.30 4.35 -20.70
N GLU A 411 16.41 3.13 -20.17
CA GLU A 411 17.52 2.23 -20.53
C GLU A 411 17.56 1.96 -22.04
N GLY A 412 18.71 2.27 -22.65
CA GLY A 412 18.96 2.14 -24.09
C GLY A 412 18.52 3.33 -24.94
N ARG A 413 17.99 4.41 -24.33
CA ARG A 413 17.46 5.59 -25.04
C ARG A 413 18.33 6.83 -24.80
N LYS A 414 18.45 7.67 -25.83
CA LYS A 414 19.12 9.00 -25.73
C LYS A 414 18.10 10.13 -25.57
N THR A 415 16.94 9.98 -26.19
CA THR A 415 15.80 10.88 -26.11
C THR A 415 14.53 10.12 -25.70
N HIS A 416 13.54 10.83 -25.15
CA HIS A 416 12.20 10.31 -24.89
C HIS A 416 11.16 11.44 -24.95
N LEU A 417 9.90 11.10 -25.19
CA LEU A 417 8.77 12.03 -25.06
C LEU A 417 8.40 12.25 -23.59
N CYS A 418 8.10 13.49 -23.22
CA CYS A 418 7.43 13.84 -21.96
C CYS A 418 5.95 13.40 -22.00
N ALA A 419 5.47 12.75 -20.94
CA ALA A 419 4.11 12.22 -20.85
C ALA A 419 3.02 13.31 -20.84
N ILE A 420 3.35 14.53 -20.40
CA ILE A 420 2.41 15.65 -20.30
C ILE A 420 2.46 16.55 -21.54
N CYS A 421 3.62 17.15 -21.86
CA CYS A 421 3.68 18.06 -23.01
C CYS A 421 3.76 17.34 -24.36
N GLY A 422 4.17 16.07 -24.38
CA GLY A 422 4.34 15.27 -25.60
C GLY A 422 5.57 15.67 -26.44
N GLU A 423 6.44 16.55 -25.93
CA GLU A 423 7.66 16.97 -26.62
C GLU A 423 8.80 15.98 -26.38
N GLU A 424 9.66 15.81 -27.39
CA GLU A 424 10.87 15.01 -27.28
C GLU A 424 11.97 15.79 -26.57
N HIS A 425 12.59 15.16 -25.59
CA HIS A 425 13.71 15.71 -24.84
C HIS A 425 14.83 14.69 -24.71
N ASP A 426 16.05 15.18 -24.51
CA ASP A 426 17.14 14.33 -24.04
C ASP A 426 16.75 13.66 -22.72
N VAL A 427 17.14 12.41 -22.51
CA VAL A 427 16.89 11.69 -21.25
C VAL A 427 17.41 12.48 -20.04
N ALA A 428 18.51 13.24 -20.19
CA ALA A 428 19.06 14.11 -19.15
C ALA A 428 18.13 15.28 -18.76
N SER A 429 17.16 15.62 -19.61
CA SER A 429 16.16 16.67 -19.37
C SER A 429 14.80 16.11 -18.93
N LEU A 430 14.75 14.82 -18.59
CA LEU A 430 13.55 14.12 -18.14
C LEU A 430 13.75 13.55 -16.74
N VAL A 431 12.68 13.57 -15.95
CA VAL A 431 12.63 12.95 -14.63
C VAL A 431 11.70 11.74 -14.63
N THR A 432 11.98 10.81 -13.74
CA THR A 432 11.14 9.65 -13.44
C THR A 432 10.11 10.06 -12.38
N ALA A 433 9.06 10.73 -12.82
CA ALA A 433 8.02 11.24 -11.93
C ALA A 433 7.04 10.13 -11.55
N HIS A 434 6.65 10.05 -10.28
CA HIS A 434 5.57 9.16 -9.86
C HIS A 434 4.21 9.77 -10.27
N LYS A 435 3.31 8.95 -10.79
CA LYS A 435 1.93 9.33 -11.14
C LYS A 435 1.14 9.69 -9.89
N LYS A 436 1.26 8.88 -8.84
CA LYS A 436 0.71 9.12 -7.50
C LYS A 436 1.83 9.62 -6.60
N LYS A 437 1.55 10.59 -5.72
CA LYS A 437 2.55 11.04 -4.74
C LYS A 437 3.07 9.82 -3.97
N ARG A 438 4.39 9.68 -3.92
CA ARG A 438 5.05 8.52 -3.29
C ARG A 438 4.58 8.27 -1.87
N SER A 439 4.38 9.32 -1.08
CA SER A 439 3.86 9.25 0.29
C SER A 439 2.45 8.66 0.39
N LEU A 440 1.71 8.62 -0.70
CA LEU A 440 0.38 8.00 -0.79
C LEU A 440 0.43 6.63 -1.46
N CYS A 441 1.59 6.22 -1.99
CA CYS A 441 1.78 4.91 -2.60
C CYS A 441 2.04 3.88 -1.51
N ASN A 442 1.31 2.77 -1.54
CA ASN A 442 1.69 1.58 -0.78
C ASN A 442 2.95 0.93 -1.38
N GLU A 443 3.55 -0.02 -0.65
CA GLU A 443 4.77 -0.70 -1.05
C GLU A 443 4.71 -1.30 -2.47
N ARG A 444 3.60 -1.91 -2.88
CA ARG A 444 3.48 -2.43 -4.26
C ARG A 444 3.37 -1.35 -5.30
N GLU A 445 2.61 -0.30 -5.01
CA GLU A 445 2.53 0.85 -5.90
C GLU A 445 3.94 1.43 -6.11
N ARG A 446 4.79 1.48 -5.07
CA ARG A 446 6.20 1.91 -5.18
C ARG A 446 7.07 0.94 -5.99
N LEU A 447 6.76 -0.36 -5.93
CA LEU A 447 7.49 -1.41 -6.63
C LEU A 447 6.92 -1.76 -8.02
N ASP A 448 5.87 -1.05 -8.47
CA ASP A 448 5.28 -1.23 -9.80
C ASP A 448 5.95 -0.32 -10.83
N PRO A 449 6.61 -0.84 -11.88
CA PRO A 449 7.15 -0.02 -12.96
C PRO A 449 6.13 0.95 -13.59
N HIS A 450 4.83 0.63 -13.56
CA HIS A 450 3.79 1.51 -14.06
C HIS A 450 3.47 2.69 -13.14
N ILE A 451 4.04 2.81 -11.94
CA ILE A 451 3.81 3.97 -11.07
C ILE A 451 4.48 5.24 -11.59
N VAL A 452 5.42 5.14 -12.55
CA VAL A 452 6.19 6.27 -13.05
C VAL A 452 5.86 6.64 -14.50
N MET A 453 6.13 7.89 -14.85
CA MET A 453 6.10 8.41 -16.23
C MET A 453 7.19 9.47 -16.43
N PRO A 454 7.68 9.67 -17.67
CA PRO A 454 8.72 10.65 -17.95
C PRO A 454 8.13 12.07 -18.00
N LEU A 455 8.60 12.99 -17.17
CA LEU A 455 8.23 14.40 -17.23
C LEU A 455 9.45 15.27 -17.52
N CYS A 456 9.27 16.38 -18.25
CA CYS A 456 10.36 17.30 -18.52
C CYS A 456 10.62 18.27 -17.38
N VAL A 457 11.91 18.55 -17.14
CA VAL A 457 12.35 19.56 -16.16
C VAL A 457 12.04 21.00 -16.59
N PHE A 458 11.69 21.20 -17.86
CA PHE A 458 11.32 22.49 -18.44
C PHE A 458 9.95 23.02 -17.98
N GLY A 459 9.19 22.25 -17.19
CA GLY A 459 8.01 22.77 -16.49
C GLY A 459 6.93 21.74 -16.17
N CYS A 460 6.84 20.63 -16.90
CA CYS A 460 5.78 19.63 -16.66
C CYS A 460 5.90 18.98 -15.29
N ASP A 461 7.12 18.64 -14.87
CA ASP A 461 7.38 18.04 -13.56
C ASP A 461 6.96 18.96 -12.40
N HIS A 462 7.51 20.19 -12.38
CA HIS A 462 7.21 21.20 -11.38
C HIS A 462 5.70 21.48 -11.24
N LEU A 463 4.99 21.61 -12.36
CA LEU A 463 3.56 21.91 -12.34
C LEU A 463 2.72 20.72 -11.90
N TYR A 464 3.15 19.50 -12.25
CA TYR A 464 2.47 18.28 -11.83
C TYR A 464 2.60 18.06 -10.31
N GLU A 465 3.82 18.17 -9.76
CA GLU A 465 4.05 17.99 -8.32
C GLU A 465 3.26 18.96 -7.43
N ARG A 466 3.07 20.21 -7.91
CA ARG A 466 2.28 21.24 -7.22
C ARG A 466 0.77 21.14 -7.46
N GLY A 467 0.31 20.16 -8.25
CA GLY A 467 -1.10 19.97 -8.60
C GLY A 467 -1.69 21.07 -9.49
N LEU A 468 -0.83 21.81 -10.21
CA LEU A 468 -1.25 22.80 -11.22
C LEU A 468 -1.58 22.14 -12.56
N LEU A 469 -0.96 20.98 -12.83
CA LEU A 469 -1.35 20.05 -13.89
C LEU A 469 -1.75 18.72 -13.27
N GLN A 470 -2.81 18.11 -13.78
CA GLN A 470 -3.29 16.79 -13.40
C GLN A 470 -3.64 15.98 -14.65
N ILE A 471 -3.82 14.67 -14.50
CA ILE A 471 -4.27 13.81 -15.59
C ILE A 471 -5.60 13.20 -15.19
N PHE A 472 -6.65 13.52 -15.94
CA PHE A 472 -8.00 13.01 -15.70
C PHE A 472 -8.57 12.43 -16.99
N GLY A 473 -9.06 11.18 -16.93
CA GLY A 473 -9.63 10.49 -18.10
C GLY A 473 -8.66 10.38 -19.29
N GLY A 474 -7.35 10.30 -19.03
CA GLY A 474 -6.31 10.24 -20.07
C GLY A 474 -5.99 11.59 -20.74
N ARG A 475 -6.45 12.71 -20.17
CA ARG A 475 -6.17 14.06 -20.65
C ARG A 475 -5.50 14.90 -19.58
N VAL A 476 -4.62 15.79 -20.00
CA VAL A 476 -4.04 16.78 -19.10
C VAL A 476 -5.10 17.83 -18.74
N THR A 477 -5.35 18.03 -17.46
CA THR A 477 -6.15 19.12 -16.93
C THR A 477 -5.23 20.11 -16.20
N GLY A 478 -5.59 21.38 -16.17
CA GLY A 478 -4.81 22.40 -15.50
C GLY A 478 -5.67 23.61 -15.19
N ASP A 479 -5.37 24.26 -14.06
CA ASP A 479 -6.11 25.43 -13.60
C ASP A 479 -5.16 26.63 -13.52
N ALA A 480 -5.15 27.44 -14.58
CA ALA A 480 -4.30 28.63 -14.67
C ALA A 480 -4.66 29.69 -13.62
N SER A 481 -5.85 29.64 -13.01
CA SER A 481 -6.23 30.58 -11.94
C SER A 481 -5.40 30.38 -10.67
N LYS A 482 -4.86 29.18 -10.46
CA LYS A 482 -3.98 28.83 -9.32
C LYS A 482 -2.53 29.30 -9.51
N ALA A 483 -2.16 29.76 -10.70
CA ALA A 483 -0.84 30.33 -10.98
C ALA A 483 -0.87 31.86 -10.87
N THR A 484 0.23 32.48 -10.42
CA THR A 484 0.36 33.94 -10.33
C THR A 484 1.08 34.53 -11.53
N GLY A 485 2.13 33.87 -12.04
CA GLY A 485 2.95 34.35 -13.16
C GLY A 485 2.31 34.15 -14.54
N ALA A 486 2.37 35.16 -15.40
CA ALA A 486 1.78 35.13 -16.75
C ALA A 486 2.37 34.03 -17.65
N ALA A 487 3.67 33.77 -17.57
CA ALA A 487 4.32 32.70 -18.33
C ALA A 487 3.84 31.31 -17.90
N THR A 488 3.63 31.10 -16.59
CA THR A 488 3.10 29.85 -16.04
C THR A 488 1.67 29.62 -16.50
N LYS A 489 0.81 30.66 -16.47
CA LYS A 489 -0.56 30.60 -16.99
C LYS A 489 -0.58 30.18 -18.46
N ALA A 490 0.18 30.88 -19.29
CA ALA A 490 0.29 30.59 -20.71
C ALA A 490 0.79 29.15 -20.99
N PHE A 491 1.71 28.64 -20.16
CA PHE A 491 2.17 27.27 -20.25
C PHE A 491 1.06 26.26 -19.90
N ILE A 492 0.34 26.48 -18.81
CA ILE A 492 -0.79 25.63 -18.39
C ILE A 492 -1.85 25.58 -19.50
N ASP A 493 -2.26 26.74 -20.00
CA ASP A 493 -3.29 26.84 -21.05
C ASP A 493 -2.88 26.14 -22.34
N ARG A 494 -1.59 26.20 -22.70
CA ARG A 494 -1.05 25.53 -23.89
C ARG A 494 -1.06 24.01 -23.79
N ILE A 495 -0.92 23.46 -22.59
CA ILE A 495 -0.79 22.02 -22.35
C ILE A 495 -2.13 21.37 -21.96
N ALA A 496 -3.04 22.13 -21.35
CA ALA A 496 -4.37 21.65 -20.99
C ALA A 496 -5.11 21.08 -22.22
N GLY A 497 -5.76 19.93 -22.02
CA GLY A 497 -6.51 19.21 -23.05
C GLY A 497 -5.68 18.22 -23.89
N LYS A 498 -4.35 18.25 -23.82
CA LYS A 498 -3.49 17.27 -24.51
C LYS A 498 -3.81 15.84 -24.05
N CYS A 499 -3.80 14.90 -25.00
CA CYS A 499 -3.98 13.48 -24.73
C CYS A 499 -2.69 12.87 -24.22
N VAL A 500 -2.78 12.09 -23.16
CA VAL A 500 -1.67 11.29 -22.65
C VAL A 500 -1.63 9.96 -23.39
N SER A 501 -0.44 9.54 -23.84
CA SER A 501 -0.26 8.25 -24.51
C SER A 501 -0.74 7.10 -23.63
N LYS A 502 -1.38 6.09 -24.24
CA LYS A 502 -1.94 4.92 -23.54
C LYS A 502 -0.92 4.19 -22.68
N GLU A 503 0.37 4.23 -23.06
CA GLU A 503 1.45 3.63 -22.29
C GLU A 503 1.60 4.22 -20.88
N TRP A 504 1.39 5.53 -20.73
CA TRP A 504 1.47 6.21 -19.44
C TRP A 504 0.19 6.07 -18.63
N LEU A 505 -0.90 5.59 -19.22
CA LEU A 505 -2.16 5.32 -18.52
C LEU A 505 -2.24 3.91 -17.93
N GLN A 506 -1.22 3.08 -18.13
CA GLN A 506 -1.12 1.75 -17.52
C GLN A 506 -0.85 1.85 -16.01
N GLY A 507 -1.25 0.83 -15.26
CA GLY A 507 -1.14 0.77 -13.79
C GLY A 507 -2.51 0.69 -13.12
N GLY A 508 -2.53 0.89 -11.79
CA GLY A 508 -3.77 0.95 -11.02
C GLY A 508 -4.57 2.23 -11.29
N ASP A 509 -5.90 2.16 -11.23
CA ASP A 509 -6.78 3.32 -11.41
C ASP A 509 -6.52 4.44 -10.36
N SER A 510 -5.93 4.08 -9.22
CA SER A 510 -5.51 4.99 -8.14
C SER A 510 -4.25 5.81 -8.47
N TYR A 511 -3.57 5.54 -9.58
CA TYR A 511 -2.26 6.14 -9.86
C TYR A 511 -2.36 7.61 -10.23
N PHE A 512 -3.52 8.06 -10.72
CA PHE A 512 -3.77 9.46 -10.97
C PHE A 512 -4.72 9.99 -9.91
N GLN A 513 -4.31 11.04 -9.21
CA GLN A 513 -5.19 11.72 -8.25
C GLN A 513 -6.40 12.26 -9.01
N ARG A 514 -7.60 11.93 -8.51
CA ARG A 514 -8.86 12.48 -9.00
C ARG A 514 -9.12 13.87 -8.45
#